data_AF-A0A3D0FP30-F1
#
_entry.id   AF-A0A3D0FP30-F1
#
_cell.length_a   1.000
_cell.length_b   1.000
_cell.length_c   1.000
_cell.angle_alpha   90.00
_cell.angle_beta   90.00
_cell.angle_gamma   90.00
#
_symmetry.space_group_name_H-M   'P 1'
#
loop_
_entity.id
_entity.type
_entity.pdbx_description
1 polymer ?
#
loop_
_entity_poly.entity_id
_entity_poly.type
_entity_poly.pdbx_seq_one_letter_code
_entity_poly.pdbx_strand_id
1 'polypeptide(L)'
;MQKITKLIIFMLFSTVMVLNFSSCKDNDSDDLVLPEEDNTDRNYIESPYSLNSVKDFADNIRGIVNVYQGVSGSANVSDYVRAVNADLDSRVRAALSNAITKIEAIPEPFVTSAPSSVTQQAIDATNELEALLSGEVMELLGKDYQNKNALLSAAMEPYVNKIVIPTYHEMTLHATELSDLCATILEKYDEGTLTQADIKAADDAWLAARQAWELSEAFLLGPASDHKVDPHIDSWPLAKSKLLNMLNNKAQMAQIEADGGDYVGNYLGYGLLGFHAVEFMIFQLSSDGTQSMPHSVVYNSRAELVYLAAVAEDLRNQSIFLEACWAGIDAMTPEQQQILEDAELESVSFADGYGFNFIHAGEGGSRFKNMQAAAEEIIDGCASIADEVANTKMGTPHGAKD
;
A
#
# COMPACT_ATOMS: atom_id res chain seq x y z
N MET A 1 -60.35 -33.08 3.44
CA MET A 1 -61.11 -31.81 3.42
C MET A 1 -61.35 -31.35 4.86
N GLN A 2 -61.02 -30.08 5.14
CA GLN A 2 -61.33 -29.23 6.31
C GLN A 2 -60.79 -29.67 7.69
N LYS A 3 -59.63 -29.12 8.11
CA LYS A 3 -59.38 -27.89 8.92
C LYS A 3 -59.41 -28.19 10.43
N ILE A 4 -58.26 -28.50 11.05
CA ILE A 4 -57.32 -27.60 11.76
C ILE A 4 -58.02 -26.68 12.77
N THR A 5 -57.73 -26.87 14.07
CA THR A 5 -57.48 -25.78 15.04
C THR A 5 -56.51 -26.28 16.12
N LYS A 6 -55.54 -25.40 16.44
CA LYS A 6 -54.37 -25.57 17.30
C LYS A 6 -54.69 -25.71 18.80
N LEU A 7 -53.67 -26.20 19.52
CA LEU A 7 -52.98 -25.51 20.63
C LEU A 7 -53.08 -26.21 21.99
N ILE A 8 -52.02 -26.93 22.39
CA ILE A 8 -51.65 -27.15 23.80
C ILE A 8 -50.13 -27.17 23.90
N ILE A 9 -49.57 -26.25 24.69
CA ILE A 9 -48.24 -26.35 25.31
C ILE A 9 -48.51 -26.57 26.81
N PHE A 10 -47.97 -27.65 27.38
CA PHE A 10 -47.18 -27.70 28.63
C PHE A 10 -47.16 -29.13 29.23
N MET A 11 -45.95 -29.70 29.39
CA MET A 11 -45.58 -30.70 30.42
C MET A 11 -44.07 -30.52 30.66
N LEU A 12 -43.65 -29.95 31.80
CA LEU A 12 -43.34 -30.59 33.10
C LEU A 12 -42.08 -31.48 33.10
N PHE A 13 -40.98 -30.85 33.54
CA PHE A 13 -39.97 -31.31 34.51
C PHE A 13 -39.50 -32.78 34.53
N SER A 14 -38.18 -32.96 34.37
CA SER A 14 -37.36 -33.73 35.33
C SER A 14 -35.94 -33.17 35.39
N THR A 15 -35.49 -32.96 36.63
CA THR A 15 -34.24 -32.30 37.05
C THR A 15 -33.19 -33.34 37.45
N VAL A 16 -31.95 -32.86 37.60
CA VAL A 16 -30.75 -33.40 38.30
C VAL A 16 -29.69 -33.88 37.30
N MET A 17 -28.52 -33.24 37.14
CA MET A 17 -27.60 -32.83 38.21
C MET A 17 -26.76 -31.60 37.84
N VAL A 18 -26.58 -30.75 38.84
CA VAL A 18 -25.89 -29.46 38.89
C VAL A 18 -24.36 -29.64 38.82
N LEU A 19 -23.68 -28.80 38.02
CA LEU A 19 -22.45 -28.14 38.46
C LEU A 19 -22.55 -26.63 38.17
N ASN A 20 -22.25 -25.88 39.22
CA ASN A 20 -22.53 -24.47 39.49
C ASN A 20 -22.20 -23.47 38.36
N PHE A 21 -23.22 -22.74 37.90
CA PHE A 21 -23.09 -21.35 37.46
C PHE A 21 -23.28 -20.44 38.68
N SER A 22 -22.32 -19.54 38.92
CA SER A 22 -22.57 -18.29 39.64
C SER A 22 -22.30 -17.15 38.69
N SER A 23 -23.28 -16.28 38.53
CA SER A 23 -23.28 -15.16 37.62
C SER A 23 -22.26 -14.08 38.00
N CYS A 24 -21.52 -13.59 37.02
CA CYS A 24 -21.42 -12.15 36.80
C CYS A 24 -21.46 -11.87 35.31
N LYS A 25 -22.14 -10.78 34.99
CA LYS A 25 -22.17 -10.17 33.67
C LYS A 25 -20.72 -9.78 33.34
N ASP A 26 -20.17 -10.32 32.27
CA ASP A 26 -19.01 -9.71 31.65
C ASP A 26 -19.53 -8.81 30.54
N ASN A 27 -19.14 -7.54 30.68
CA ASN A 27 -19.61 -6.40 29.95
C ASN A 27 -19.35 -6.53 28.45
N ASP A 28 -20.22 -5.85 27.73
CA ASP A 28 -20.02 -5.22 26.44
C ASP A 28 -18.55 -5.08 26.03
N SER A 29 -18.33 -5.39 24.75
CA SER A 29 -17.26 -4.90 23.90
C SER A 29 -16.72 -3.54 24.34
N ASP A 30 -15.69 -3.55 25.18
CA ASP A 30 -14.66 -2.54 25.08
C ASP A 30 -13.96 -2.88 23.77
N ASP A 31 -14.34 -2.14 22.72
CA ASP A 31 -13.39 -1.79 21.68
C ASP A 31 -12.08 -1.50 22.40
N LEU A 32 -11.09 -2.35 22.18
CA LEU A 32 -9.71 -2.00 22.39
C LEU A 32 -9.46 -0.85 21.41
N VAL A 33 -9.87 0.34 21.82
CA VAL A 33 -9.31 1.60 21.37
C VAL A 33 -7.86 1.48 21.80
N LEU A 34 -7.05 0.92 20.89
CA LEU A 34 -5.62 1.16 20.90
C LEU A 34 -5.50 2.67 21.09
N PRO A 35 -4.73 3.15 22.09
CA PRO A 35 -4.54 4.58 22.25
C PRO A 35 -4.14 5.11 20.88
N GLU A 36 -4.87 6.11 20.37
CA GLU A 36 -4.44 6.86 19.20
C GLU A 36 -2.97 7.18 19.43
N GLU A 37 -2.08 6.60 18.63
CA GLU A 37 -0.68 7.00 18.67
C GLU A 37 -0.71 8.51 18.40
N ASP A 38 -0.13 9.27 19.33
CA ASP A 38 -0.03 10.72 19.24
C ASP A 38 0.79 11.05 18.00
N ASN A 39 0.10 11.21 16.87
CA ASN A 39 0.67 11.52 15.56
C ASN A 39 1.10 12.99 15.49
N THR A 40 1.71 13.50 16.55
CA THR A 40 2.32 14.82 16.61
C THR A 40 3.85 14.74 16.70
N ASP A 41 4.43 13.54 16.61
CA ASP A 41 5.87 13.35 16.55
C ASP A 41 6.41 13.81 15.20
N ARG A 42 7.32 14.80 15.21
CA ARG A 42 8.03 15.24 14.00
C ARG A 42 8.80 14.10 13.31
N ASN A 43 9.06 13.01 14.02
CA ASN A 43 9.73 11.82 13.48
C ASN A 43 8.75 10.82 12.83
N TYR A 44 7.45 11.12 12.73
CA TYR A 44 6.50 10.38 11.91
C TYR A 44 6.76 10.65 10.42
N ILE A 45 7.93 10.25 9.94
CA ILE A 45 8.40 10.46 8.57
C ILE A 45 8.65 9.10 7.95
N GLU A 46 7.88 8.81 6.92
CA GLU A 46 7.99 7.62 6.10
C GLU A 46 9.32 7.59 5.33
N SER A 47 9.88 6.40 5.11
CA SER A 47 11.20 6.19 4.49
C SER A 47 12.39 6.96 5.12
N PRO A 48 12.52 6.98 6.47
CA PRO A 48 13.51 7.83 7.13
C PRO A 48 14.92 7.24 7.12
N TYR A 49 15.08 5.94 6.86
CA TYR A 49 16.39 5.28 6.91
C TYR A 49 17.12 5.38 5.58
N SER A 50 16.37 5.39 4.49
CA SER A 50 16.82 5.61 3.11
C SER A 50 16.96 7.09 2.73
N LEU A 51 16.42 8.01 3.56
CA LEU A 51 16.27 9.45 3.23
C LEU A 51 15.57 9.66 1.89
N ASN A 52 14.45 8.96 1.71
CA ASN A 52 13.74 8.87 0.44
C ASN A 52 12.34 9.53 0.47
N SER A 53 11.93 10.09 1.60
CA SER A 53 10.59 10.66 1.83
C SER A 53 10.14 11.66 0.76
N VAL A 54 10.98 12.63 0.39
CA VAL A 54 10.64 13.65 -0.63
C VAL A 54 10.45 13.01 -2.00
N LYS A 55 11.22 11.95 -2.31
CA LYS A 55 11.06 11.22 -3.56
C LYS A 55 9.75 10.44 -3.57
N ASP A 56 9.42 9.79 -2.46
CA ASP A 56 8.17 9.04 -2.26
C ASP A 56 6.96 9.97 -2.47
N PHE A 57 6.92 11.12 -1.80
CA PHE A 57 5.86 12.12 -1.97
C PHE A 57 5.71 12.57 -3.43
N ALA A 58 6.83 12.77 -4.14
CA ALA A 58 6.79 13.18 -5.53
C ALA A 58 6.32 12.05 -6.45
N ASP A 59 6.69 10.80 -6.15
CA ASP A 59 6.27 9.62 -6.90
C ASP A 59 4.78 9.30 -6.68
N ASN A 60 4.22 9.55 -5.49
CA ASN A 60 2.77 9.53 -5.27
C ASN A 60 2.03 10.46 -6.26
N ILE A 61 2.48 11.71 -6.40
CA ILE A 61 1.87 12.67 -7.34
C ILE A 61 2.13 12.27 -8.80
N ARG A 62 3.26 11.62 -9.12
CA ARG A 62 3.47 11.01 -10.44
C ARG A 62 2.53 9.85 -10.72
N GLY A 63 2.14 9.09 -9.70
CA GLY A 63 1.07 8.10 -9.79
C GLY A 63 -0.22 8.74 -10.30
N ILE A 64 -0.61 9.89 -9.72
CA ILE A 64 -1.76 10.67 -10.20
C ILE A 64 -1.57 11.12 -11.66
N VAL A 65 -0.37 11.58 -12.04
CA VAL A 65 -0.06 11.95 -13.44
C VAL A 65 -0.30 10.76 -14.38
N ASN A 66 0.21 9.58 -14.03
CA ASN A 66 0.08 8.35 -14.81
C ASN A 66 -1.39 7.97 -15.01
N VAL A 67 -2.19 8.06 -13.96
CA VAL A 67 -3.63 7.75 -13.97
C VAL A 67 -4.43 8.79 -14.77
N TYR A 68 -4.23 10.07 -14.47
CA TYR A 68 -5.02 11.16 -15.04
C TYR A 68 -4.69 11.41 -16.52
N GLN A 69 -3.39 11.42 -16.87
CA GLN A 69 -2.92 11.74 -18.22
C GLN A 69 -2.68 10.50 -19.09
N GLY A 70 -2.60 9.31 -18.49
CA GLY A 70 -2.39 8.05 -19.19
C GLY A 70 -1.06 7.96 -19.97
N VAL A 71 -0.91 6.87 -20.73
CA VAL A 71 0.22 6.67 -21.63
C VAL A 71 -0.03 7.36 -22.97
N SER A 72 0.97 8.07 -23.49
CA SER A 72 0.93 8.72 -24.80
C SER A 72 0.35 7.82 -25.90
N GLY A 73 -0.61 8.35 -26.65
CA GLY A 73 -1.29 7.64 -27.74
C GLY A 73 -2.44 6.73 -27.30
N SER A 74 -2.73 6.64 -25.99
CA SER A 74 -3.90 5.95 -25.46
C SER A 74 -4.91 6.95 -24.89
N ALA A 75 -6.18 6.59 -24.92
CA ALA A 75 -7.23 7.38 -24.26
C ALA A 75 -7.05 7.35 -22.74
N ASN A 76 -7.43 8.44 -22.08
CA ASN A 76 -7.20 8.67 -20.65
C ASN A 76 -8.29 9.56 -20.05
N VAL A 77 -8.32 9.69 -18.72
CA VAL A 77 -9.36 10.48 -18.02
C VAL A 77 -9.27 11.97 -18.36
N SER A 78 -8.06 12.51 -18.52
CA SER A 78 -7.82 13.88 -18.96
C SER A 78 -8.44 14.18 -20.33
N ASP A 79 -8.52 13.22 -21.26
CA ASP A 79 -9.21 13.41 -22.55
C ASP A 79 -10.69 13.74 -22.36
N TYR A 80 -11.36 13.07 -21.41
CA TYR A 80 -12.75 13.37 -21.07
C TYR A 80 -12.87 14.76 -20.44
N VAL A 81 -12.06 15.07 -19.42
CA VAL A 81 -12.11 16.38 -18.75
C VAL A 81 -11.86 17.49 -19.76
N ARG A 82 -10.87 17.35 -20.64
CA ARG A 82 -10.54 18.32 -21.69
C ARG A 82 -11.64 18.50 -22.72
N ALA A 83 -12.28 17.42 -23.15
CA ALA A 83 -13.38 17.48 -24.11
C ALA A 83 -14.59 18.25 -23.55
N VAL A 84 -14.80 18.19 -22.24
CA VAL A 84 -15.92 18.83 -21.55
C VAL A 84 -15.57 20.24 -21.07
N ASN A 85 -14.39 20.42 -20.48
CA ASN A 85 -13.87 21.64 -19.89
C ASN A 85 -12.33 21.69 -20.01
N ALA A 86 -11.85 22.18 -21.16
CA ALA A 86 -10.41 22.31 -21.46
C ALA A 86 -9.65 23.24 -20.50
N ASP A 87 -10.33 24.22 -19.89
CA ASP A 87 -9.72 25.08 -18.87
C ASP A 87 -9.45 24.30 -17.58
N LEU A 88 -10.41 23.52 -17.10
CA LEU A 88 -10.24 22.66 -15.93
C LEU A 88 -9.11 21.64 -16.14
N ASP A 89 -9.08 20.96 -17.29
CA ASP A 89 -7.98 20.03 -17.61
C ASP A 89 -6.60 20.72 -17.56
N SER A 90 -6.51 21.93 -18.12
CA SER A 90 -5.27 22.71 -18.10
C SER A 90 -4.86 23.08 -16.68
N ARG A 91 -5.82 23.42 -15.81
CA ARG A 91 -5.56 23.72 -14.39
C ARG A 91 -5.12 22.49 -13.62
N VAL A 92 -5.76 21.33 -13.81
CA VAL A 92 -5.35 20.07 -13.16
C VAL A 92 -3.92 19.69 -13.59
N ARG A 93 -3.61 19.73 -14.89
CA ARG A 93 -2.25 19.45 -15.39
C ARG A 93 -1.20 20.41 -14.86
N ALA A 94 -1.56 21.69 -14.70
CA ALA A 94 -0.68 22.69 -14.09
C ALA A 94 -0.48 22.43 -12.59
N ALA A 95 -1.54 22.09 -11.86
CA ALA A 95 -1.48 21.75 -10.43
C ALA A 95 -0.62 20.50 -10.19
N LEU A 96 -0.77 19.44 -11.00
CA LEU A 96 0.09 18.25 -10.96
C LEU A 96 1.58 18.62 -11.11
N SER A 97 1.90 19.42 -12.14
CA SER A 97 3.28 19.85 -12.40
C SER A 97 3.82 20.73 -11.27
N ASN A 98 2.98 21.62 -10.71
CA ASN A 98 3.35 22.52 -9.63
C ASN A 98 3.59 21.75 -8.33
N ALA A 99 2.72 20.81 -7.95
CA ALA A 99 2.88 19.98 -6.75
C ALA A 99 4.20 19.21 -6.80
N ILE A 100 4.49 18.49 -7.89
CA ILE A 100 5.78 17.78 -8.07
C ILE A 100 6.96 18.76 -7.94
N THR A 101 6.92 19.88 -8.67
CA THR A 101 8.01 20.88 -8.63
C THR A 101 8.26 21.42 -7.21
N LYS A 102 7.20 21.60 -6.41
CA LYS A 102 7.31 22.11 -5.04
C LYS A 102 7.79 21.05 -4.06
N ILE A 103 7.32 19.81 -4.20
CA ILE A 103 7.81 18.68 -3.41
C ILE A 103 9.30 18.47 -3.66
N GLU A 104 9.74 18.42 -4.92
CA GLU A 104 11.16 18.22 -5.29
C GLU A 104 12.08 19.38 -4.88
N ALA A 105 11.52 20.54 -4.52
CA ALA A 105 12.29 21.65 -3.99
C ALA A 105 12.62 21.49 -2.49
N ILE A 106 11.96 20.56 -1.79
CA ILE A 106 12.21 20.26 -0.38
C ILE A 106 13.58 19.56 -0.24
N PRO A 107 14.51 20.09 0.57
CA PRO A 107 15.78 19.41 0.82
C PRO A 107 15.59 18.15 1.69
N GLU A 108 16.26 17.06 1.36
CA GLU A 108 16.50 15.95 2.29
C GLU A 108 17.64 16.30 3.27
N PRO A 109 17.66 15.80 4.52
CA PRO A 109 16.64 14.96 5.17
C PRO A 109 15.33 15.68 5.46
N PHE A 110 14.17 15.07 5.16
CA PHE A 110 12.86 15.69 5.37
C PHE A 110 12.62 16.08 6.82
N VAL A 111 13.13 15.32 7.80
CA VAL A 111 13.04 15.66 9.24
C VAL A 111 13.57 17.06 9.56
N THR A 112 14.56 17.54 8.80
CA THR A 112 15.14 18.86 9.00
C THR A 112 14.42 19.96 8.21
N SER A 113 13.87 19.62 7.06
CA SER A 113 13.20 20.57 6.16
C SER A 113 11.69 20.64 6.38
N ALA A 114 11.09 19.69 7.09
CA ALA A 114 9.67 19.62 7.41
C ALA A 114 9.12 20.96 7.91
N PRO A 115 9.66 21.64 8.93
CA PRO A 115 9.13 22.92 9.43
C PRO A 115 9.46 24.14 8.55
N SER A 116 9.86 23.96 7.30
CA SER A 116 10.28 25.06 6.41
C SER A 116 9.12 25.67 5.62
N SER A 117 9.31 26.91 5.16
CA SER A 117 8.40 27.55 4.20
C SER A 117 8.41 26.90 2.81
N VAL A 118 9.40 26.05 2.51
CA VAL A 118 9.45 25.29 1.25
C VAL A 118 8.47 24.12 1.34
N THR A 119 8.46 23.41 2.46
CA THR A 119 7.47 22.35 2.74
C THR A 119 6.05 22.89 2.76
N GLN A 120 5.80 24.05 3.40
CA GLN A 120 4.47 24.67 3.34
C GLN A 120 4.03 24.98 1.91
N GLN A 121 4.93 25.43 1.02
CA GLN A 121 4.58 25.66 -0.39
C GLN A 121 4.25 24.37 -1.15
N ALA A 122 4.87 23.25 -0.78
CA ALA A 122 4.53 21.94 -1.33
C ALA A 122 3.16 21.47 -0.84
N ILE A 123 2.88 21.59 0.46
CA ILE A 123 1.56 21.31 1.06
C ILE A 123 0.48 22.14 0.36
N ASP A 124 0.67 23.45 0.21
CA ASP A 124 -0.30 24.34 -0.44
C ASP A 124 -0.55 23.94 -1.91
N ALA A 125 0.51 23.60 -2.65
CA ALA A 125 0.39 23.19 -4.05
C ALA A 125 -0.31 21.83 -4.21
N THR A 126 -0.06 20.89 -3.30
CA THR A 126 -0.72 19.57 -3.31
C THR A 126 -2.18 19.69 -2.87
N ASN A 127 -2.51 20.56 -1.90
CA ASN A 127 -3.90 20.86 -1.54
C ASN A 127 -4.67 21.55 -2.68
N GLU A 128 -4.03 22.39 -3.50
CA GLU A 128 -4.66 22.94 -4.71
C GLU A 128 -5.00 21.83 -5.72
N LEU A 129 -4.12 20.84 -5.88
CA LEU A 129 -4.37 19.68 -6.73
C LEU A 129 -5.53 18.83 -6.19
N GLU A 130 -5.50 18.48 -4.91
CA GLU A 130 -6.57 17.74 -4.22
C GLU A 130 -7.93 18.39 -4.47
N ALA A 131 -8.04 19.70 -4.21
CA ALA A 131 -9.31 20.43 -4.32
C ALA A 131 -9.87 20.46 -5.76
N LEU A 132 -9.01 20.46 -6.78
CA LEU A 132 -9.44 20.36 -8.17
C LEU A 132 -9.99 18.96 -8.49
N LEU A 133 -9.35 17.91 -7.96
CA LEU A 133 -9.75 16.52 -8.15
C LEU A 133 -11.06 16.21 -7.43
N SER A 134 -11.12 16.40 -6.12
CA SER A 134 -12.29 16.10 -5.27
C SER A 134 -13.45 17.05 -5.48
N GLY A 135 -13.18 18.28 -5.95
CA GLY A 135 -14.18 19.29 -6.24
C GLY A 135 -14.61 19.30 -7.72
N GLU A 136 -13.92 20.09 -8.53
CA GLU A 136 -14.39 20.42 -9.89
C GLU A 136 -14.41 19.23 -10.85
N VAL A 137 -13.42 18.33 -10.79
CA VAL A 137 -13.39 17.12 -11.64
C VAL A 137 -14.50 16.17 -11.23
N MET A 138 -14.73 15.96 -9.93
CA MET A 138 -15.86 15.17 -9.44
C MET A 138 -17.22 15.74 -9.82
N GLU A 139 -17.41 17.05 -9.67
CA GLU A 139 -18.66 17.69 -10.11
C GLU A 139 -18.87 17.53 -11.62
N LEU A 140 -17.80 17.61 -12.42
CA LEU A 140 -17.86 17.44 -13.87
C LEU A 140 -18.20 15.99 -14.26
N LEU A 141 -17.65 15.00 -13.56
CA LEU A 141 -18.01 13.58 -13.72
C LEU A 141 -19.46 13.30 -13.33
N GLY A 142 -20.07 14.07 -12.44
CA GLY A 142 -21.50 13.97 -12.10
C GLY A 142 -22.47 14.49 -13.18
N LYS A 143 -21.98 15.25 -14.16
CA LYS A 143 -22.82 15.91 -15.18
C LYS A 143 -23.05 15.02 -16.40
N ASP A 144 -24.23 15.18 -17.02
CA ASP A 144 -24.57 14.53 -18.28
C ASP A 144 -23.96 15.29 -19.46
N TYR A 145 -23.05 14.62 -20.18
CA TYR A 145 -22.39 15.16 -21.36
C TYR A 145 -22.51 14.22 -22.56
N GLN A 146 -22.63 14.82 -23.75
CA GLN A 146 -22.59 14.07 -25.00
C GLN A 146 -21.26 13.33 -25.11
N ASN A 147 -21.30 12.03 -25.43
CA ASN A 147 -20.16 11.12 -25.53
C ASN A 147 -19.42 10.80 -24.22
N LYS A 148 -19.94 11.17 -23.04
CA LYS A 148 -19.32 10.83 -21.74
C LYS A 148 -18.96 9.35 -21.63
N ASN A 149 -19.94 8.46 -21.83
CA ASN A 149 -19.69 7.02 -21.75
C ASN A 149 -18.64 6.56 -22.78
N ALA A 150 -18.69 7.06 -24.02
CA ALA A 150 -17.72 6.66 -25.04
C ALA A 150 -16.28 7.08 -24.69
N LEU A 151 -16.10 8.29 -24.14
CA LEU A 151 -14.79 8.79 -23.73
C LEU A 151 -14.26 8.04 -22.49
N LEU A 152 -15.10 7.83 -21.48
CA LEU A 152 -14.71 7.12 -20.28
C LEU A 152 -14.42 5.64 -20.57
N SER A 153 -15.25 4.95 -21.36
CA SER A 153 -14.99 3.57 -21.77
C SER A 153 -13.66 3.42 -22.53
N ALA A 154 -13.33 4.38 -23.41
CA ALA A 154 -12.06 4.35 -24.13
C ALA A 154 -10.84 4.46 -23.20
N ALA A 155 -10.98 5.10 -22.03
CA ALA A 155 -9.92 5.29 -21.06
C ALA A 155 -9.71 4.09 -20.12
N MET A 156 -10.74 3.25 -19.88
CA MET A 156 -10.67 2.17 -18.87
C MET A 156 -9.67 1.08 -19.22
N GLU A 157 -9.66 0.62 -20.48
CA GLU A 157 -8.73 -0.43 -20.90
C GLU A 157 -7.26 0.03 -20.83
N PRO A 158 -6.87 1.22 -21.34
CA PRO A 158 -5.53 1.77 -21.11
C PRO A 158 -5.17 1.97 -19.64
N TYR A 159 -6.11 2.45 -18.81
CA TYR A 159 -5.88 2.61 -17.37
C TYR A 159 -5.48 1.27 -16.72
N VAL A 160 -6.25 0.21 -16.96
CA VAL A 160 -5.95 -1.12 -16.40
C VAL A 160 -4.68 -1.71 -17.01
N ASN A 161 -4.62 -1.82 -18.34
CA ASN A 161 -3.61 -2.63 -19.02
C ASN A 161 -2.28 -1.91 -19.27
N LYS A 162 -2.23 -0.59 -19.12
CA LYS A 162 -1.03 0.21 -19.39
C LYS A 162 -0.53 1.05 -18.21
N ILE A 163 -1.33 1.17 -17.15
CA ILE A 163 -0.94 1.88 -15.92
C ILE A 163 -0.93 0.89 -14.76
N VAL A 164 -2.10 0.38 -14.37
CA VAL A 164 -2.22 -0.40 -13.11
C VAL A 164 -1.44 -1.71 -13.17
N ILE A 165 -1.74 -2.59 -14.13
CA ILE A 165 -1.09 -3.91 -14.22
C ILE A 165 0.43 -3.76 -14.42
N PRO A 166 0.94 -2.91 -15.34
CA PRO A 166 2.38 -2.72 -15.46
C PRO A 166 3.05 -2.17 -14.19
N THR A 167 2.39 -1.29 -13.43
CA THR A 167 2.96 -0.74 -12.19
C THR A 167 3.13 -1.85 -11.15
N TYR A 168 2.10 -2.68 -10.94
CA TYR A 168 2.23 -3.83 -10.03
C TYR A 168 3.20 -4.89 -10.55
N HIS A 169 3.31 -5.07 -11.86
CA HIS A 169 4.31 -5.96 -12.46
C HIS A 169 5.75 -5.51 -12.17
N GLU A 170 6.05 -4.22 -12.32
CA GLU A 170 7.37 -3.67 -11.96
C GLU A 170 7.64 -3.82 -10.46
N MET A 171 6.62 -3.64 -9.61
CA MET A 171 6.74 -3.89 -8.17
C MET A 171 7.07 -5.35 -7.89
N THR A 172 6.34 -6.30 -8.47
CA THR A 172 6.59 -7.74 -8.35
C THR A 172 8.00 -8.12 -8.81
N LEU A 173 8.45 -7.58 -9.94
CA LEU A 173 9.79 -7.83 -10.48
C LEU A 173 10.87 -7.44 -9.48
N HIS A 174 10.80 -6.21 -8.96
CA HIS A 174 11.81 -5.68 -8.05
C HIS A 174 11.69 -6.26 -6.63
N ALA A 175 10.49 -6.56 -6.14
CA ALA A 175 10.30 -7.25 -4.87
C ALA A 175 10.83 -8.69 -4.91
N THR A 176 10.71 -9.36 -6.06
CA THR A 176 11.31 -10.69 -6.29
C THR A 176 12.83 -10.60 -6.23
N GLU A 177 13.42 -9.66 -6.97
CA GLU A 177 14.87 -9.42 -6.94
C GLU A 177 15.36 -9.08 -5.53
N LEU A 178 14.65 -8.22 -4.81
CA LEU A 178 14.95 -7.89 -3.42
C LEU A 178 14.94 -9.12 -2.51
N SER A 179 13.92 -9.98 -2.63
CA SER A 179 13.83 -11.19 -1.82
C SER A 179 15.01 -12.14 -2.08
N ASP A 180 15.36 -12.36 -3.34
CA ASP A 180 16.51 -13.21 -3.73
C ASP A 180 17.83 -12.65 -3.21
N LEU A 181 18.00 -11.32 -3.25
CA LEU A 181 19.18 -10.64 -2.71
C LEU A 181 19.24 -10.74 -1.19
N CYS A 182 18.12 -10.59 -0.48
CA CYS A 182 18.05 -10.76 0.97
C CYS A 182 18.38 -12.19 1.42
N ALA A 183 17.90 -13.21 0.69
CA ALA A 183 18.29 -14.60 0.91
C ALA A 183 19.80 -14.81 0.68
N THR A 184 20.35 -14.21 -0.38
CA THR A 184 21.80 -14.24 -0.68
C THR A 184 22.62 -13.56 0.41
N ILE A 185 22.14 -12.45 0.98
CA ILE A 185 22.80 -11.76 2.11
C ILE A 185 22.93 -12.69 3.31
N LEU A 186 21.86 -13.42 3.66
CA LEU A 186 21.88 -14.39 4.76
C LEU A 186 22.87 -15.54 4.48
N GLU A 187 22.86 -16.11 3.28
CA GLU A 187 23.80 -17.18 2.89
C GLU A 187 25.25 -16.71 3.00
N LYS A 188 25.59 -15.55 2.39
CA LYS A 188 26.96 -15.03 2.40
C LYS A 188 27.40 -14.58 3.79
N TYR A 189 26.48 -14.17 4.65
CA TYR A 189 26.79 -13.90 6.05
C TYR A 189 27.21 -15.20 6.78
N ASP A 190 26.48 -16.30 6.57
CA ASP A 190 26.80 -17.60 7.15
C ASP A 190 28.14 -18.16 6.67
N GLU A 191 28.50 -17.87 5.42
CA GLU A 191 29.80 -18.23 4.84
C GLU A 191 30.95 -17.29 5.23
N GLY A 192 30.65 -16.12 5.81
CA GLY A 192 31.63 -15.07 6.08
C GLY A 192 32.15 -14.38 4.81
N THR A 193 31.37 -14.37 3.73
CA THR A 193 31.70 -13.79 2.41
C THR A 193 30.86 -12.56 2.06
N LEU A 194 29.96 -12.12 2.96
CA LEU A 194 29.11 -10.94 2.77
C LEU A 194 29.92 -9.67 2.51
N THR A 195 29.51 -8.90 1.51
CA THR A 195 30.17 -7.65 1.12
C THR A 195 29.21 -6.47 1.11
N GLN A 196 29.76 -5.26 1.14
CA GLN A 196 28.99 -4.02 1.00
C GLN A 196 28.26 -3.93 -0.36
N ALA A 197 28.79 -4.58 -1.41
CA ALA A 197 28.13 -4.61 -2.70
C ALA A 197 26.84 -5.45 -2.68
N ASP A 198 26.77 -6.47 -1.81
CA ASP A 198 25.57 -7.31 -1.67
C ASP A 198 24.45 -6.52 -1.00
N ILE A 199 24.75 -5.77 0.06
CA ILE A 199 23.77 -4.88 0.72
C ILE A 199 23.32 -3.78 -0.25
N LYS A 200 24.25 -3.15 -0.97
CA LYS A 200 23.93 -2.10 -1.93
C LYS A 200 23.01 -2.59 -3.06
N ALA A 201 23.15 -3.84 -3.50
CA ALA A 201 22.26 -4.42 -4.49
C ALA A 201 20.83 -4.57 -3.94
N ALA A 202 20.69 -5.02 -2.68
CA ALA A 202 19.38 -5.08 -2.02
C ALA A 202 18.78 -3.67 -1.85
N ASP A 203 19.57 -2.66 -1.48
CA ASP A 203 19.10 -1.27 -1.42
C ASP A 203 18.54 -0.78 -2.76
N ASP A 204 19.24 -1.07 -3.87
CA ASP A 204 18.81 -0.69 -5.21
C ASP A 204 17.50 -1.37 -5.60
N ALA A 205 17.37 -2.67 -5.32
CA ALA A 205 16.14 -3.42 -5.56
C ALA A 205 14.98 -2.91 -4.69
N TRP A 206 15.25 -2.56 -3.42
CA TRP A 206 14.26 -1.95 -2.53
C TRP A 206 13.79 -0.60 -3.06
N LEU A 207 14.69 0.28 -3.47
CA LEU A 207 14.34 1.60 -4.03
C LEU A 207 13.50 1.48 -5.31
N ALA A 208 13.79 0.47 -6.15
CA ALA A 208 13.04 0.21 -7.37
C ALA A 208 11.64 -0.34 -7.07
N ALA A 209 11.52 -1.30 -6.15
CA ALA A 209 10.23 -1.83 -5.70
C ALA A 209 9.39 -0.75 -5.02
N ARG A 210 10.03 0.05 -4.15
CA ARG A 210 9.39 1.17 -3.45
C ARG A 210 8.87 2.21 -4.43
N GLN A 211 9.65 2.58 -5.43
CA GLN A 211 9.19 3.50 -6.46
C GLN A 211 7.94 2.98 -7.19
N ALA A 212 7.88 1.70 -7.53
CA ALA A 212 6.70 1.12 -8.16
C ALA A 212 5.47 1.15 -7.24
N TRP A 213 5.67 0.88 -5.95
CA TRP A 213 4.62 1.01 -4.93
C TRP A 213 4.10 2.46 -4.80
N GLU A 214 4.99 3.44 -4.66
CA GLU A 214 4.61 4.87 -4.51
C GLU A 214 3.85 5.40 -5.74
N LEU A 215 4.24 4.94 -6.94
CA LEU A 215 3.53 5.25 -8.20
C LEU A 215 2.13 4.61 -8.25
N SER A 216 1.87 3.60 -7.42
CA SER A 216 0.60 2.89 -7.33
C SER A 216 -0.39 3.50 -6.34
N GLU A 217 0.05 4.41 -5.47
CA GLU A 217 -0.79 4.89 -4.36
C GLU A 217 -2.02 5.70 -4.82
N ALA A 218 -2.04 6.19 -6.06
CA ALA A 218 -3.22 6.78 -6.68
C ALA A 218 -4.35 5.78 -6.97
N PHE A 219 -4.11 4.47 -6.76
CA PHE A 219 -5.07 3.39 -6.95
C PHE A 219 -4.93 2.28 -5.88
N LEU A 220 -4.77 2.66 -4.60
CA LEU A 220 -4.94 1.77 -3.41
C LEU A 220 -6.40 1.35 -3.16
N LEU A 221 -7.12 1.09 -4.24
CA LEU A 221 -8.51 0.68 -4.28
C LEU A 221 -8.60 -0.82 -4.56
N GLY A 222 -9.77 -1.40 -4.29
CA GLY A 222 -9.98 -2.83 -4.55
C GLY A 222 -8.98 -3.69 -3.78
N PRO A 223 -8.25 -4.61 -4.43
CA PRO A 223 -7.40 -5.60 -3.76
C PRO A 223 -6.43 -5.07 -2.71
N ALA A 224 -5.82 -3.89 -2.95
CA ALA A 224 -4.90 -3.29 -1.99
C ALA A 224 -5.57 -3.04 -0.62
N SER A 225 -6.82 -2.54 -0.64
CA SER A 225 -7.61 -2.22 0.55
C SER A 225 -8.52 -3.36 1.02
N ASP A 226 -9.17 -4.06 0.08
CA ASP A 226 -10.12 -5.17 0.31
C ASP A 226 -9.41 -6.37 0.95
N HIS A 227 -8.14 -6.61 0.60
CA HIS A 227 -7.33 -7.71 1.14
C HIS A 227 -6.24 -7.24 2.11
N LYS A 228 -6.23 -5.95 2.46
CA LYS A 228 -5.28 -5.35 3.41
C LYS A 228 -3.81 -5.52 3.01
N VAL A 229 -3.53 -5.59 1.70
CA VAL A 229 -2.16 -5.61 1.20
C VAL A 229 -1.45 -4.31 1.55
N ASP A 230 -2.12 -3.17 1.41
CA ASP A 230 -1.57 -1.84 1.73
C ASP A 230 -0.98 -1.76 3.15
N PRO A 231 -1.76 -1.92 4.23
CA PRO A 231 -1.18 -1.88 5.57
C PRO A 231 -0.25 -3.06 5.82
N HIS A 232 -0.38 -4.19 5.13
CA HIS A 232 0.51 -5.34 5.29
C HIS A 232 1.92 -5.03 4.78
N ILE A 233 2.05 -4.50 3.57
CA ILE A 233 3.36 -4.24 2.97
C ILE A 233 3.90 -2.86 3.28
N ASP A 234 3.07 -1.93 3.77
CA ASP A 234 3.51 -0.54 3.94
C ASP A 234 3.02 0.20 5.19
N SER A 235 2.88 -0.51 6.30
CA SER A 235 2.59 0.19 7.56
C SER A 235 3.76 1.03 8.06
N TRP A 236 3.47 2.31 8.31
CA TRP A 236 4.31 3.22 9.09
C TRP A 236 3.52 3.77 10.31
N PRO A 237 4.10 3.79 11.53
CA PRO A 237 5.50 3.65 11.86
C PRO A 237 5.92 2.20 12.13
N LEU A 238 7.19 1.91 11.89
CA LEU A 238 7.78 0.64 12.32
C LEU A 238 7.72 0.53 13.85
N ALA A 239 7.16 -0.57 14.36
CA ALA A 239 7.07 -0.87 15.79
C ALA A 239 8.43 -1.30 16.37
N LYS A 240 9.43 -0.41 16.30
CA LYS A 240 10.86 -0.66 16.55
C LYS A 240 11.14 -1.39 17.86
N SER A 241 10.49 -1.00 18.95
CA SER A 241 10.66 -1.67 20.25
C SER A 241 10.17 -3.12 20.22
N LYS A 242 9.06 -3.41 19.54
CA LYS A 242 8.54 -4.78 19.37
C LYS A 242 9.45 -5.60 18.45
N LEU A 243 9.93 -4.99 17.37
CA LEU A 243 10.90 -5.60 16.45
C LEU A 243 12.18 -6.02 17.19
N LEU A 244 12.81 -5.12 17.94
CA LEU A 244 14.02 -5.43 18.72
C LEU A 244 13.79 -6.51 19.78
N ASN A 245 12.60 -6.56 20.39
CA ASN A 245 12.24 -7.63 21.32
C ASN A 245 12.09 -8.99 20.61
N MET A 246 11.46 -9.01 19.43
CA MET A 246 11.30 -10.22 18.61
C MET A 246 12.65 -10.77 18.16
N LEU A 247 13.57 -9.92 17.69
CA LEU A 247 14.92 -10.33 17.26
C LEU A 247 15.73 -10.99 18.40
N ASN A 248 15.44 -10.63 19.65
CA ASN A 248 16.04 -11.26 20.83
C ASN A 248 15.30 -12.52 21.31
N ASN A 249 14.11 -12.82 20.77
CA ASN A 249 13.31 -13.99 21.13
C ASN A 249 13.71 -15.21 20.28
N LYS A 250 14.60 -16.04 20.82
CA LYS A 250 15.12 -17.23 20.13
C LYS A 250 14.06 -18.23 19.67
N ALA A 251 12.97 -18.39 20.43
CA ALA A 251 11.93 -19.36 20.08
C ALA A 251 11.16 -18.87 18.85
N GLN A 252 10.79 -17.59 18.85
CA GLN A 252 10.11 -16.95 17.72
C GLN A 252 11.00 -16.89 16.48
N MET A 253 12.27 -16.50 16.64
CA MET A 253 13.21 -16.48 15.51
C MET A 253 13.47 -17.86 14.91
N ALA A 254 13.41 -18.93 15.70
CA ALA A 254 13.50 -20.29 15.18
C ALA A 254 12.26 -20.70 14.36
N GLN A 255 11.09 -20.11 14.63
CA GLN A 255 9.89 -20.32 13.81
C GLN A 255 9.99 -19.53 12.50
N ILE A 256 10.41 -18.25 12.57
CA ILE A 256 10.68 -17.44 11.37
C ILE A 256 11.72 -18.11 10.48
N GLU A 257 12.78 -18.70 11.06
CA GLU A 257 13.78 -19.43 10.28
C GLU A 257 13.23 -20.70 9.62
N ALA A 258 12.30 -21.39 10.28
CA ALA A 258 11.74 -22.64 9.77
C ALA A 258 10.70 -22.41 8.67
N ASP A 259 9.88 -21.38 8.83
CA ASP A 259 8.66 -21.17 8.06
C ASP A 259 8.72 -19.88 7.20
N GLY A 260 9.82 -19.10 7.26
CA GLY A 260 10.10 -17.98 6.36
C GLY A 260 8.98 -16.94 6.28
N GLY A 261 8.64 -16.53 5.06
CA GLY A 261 7.52 -15.62 4.77
C GLY A 261 6.17 -16.08 5.30
N ASP A 262 5.90 -17.38 5.34
CA ASP A 262 4.61 -17.90 5.80
C ASP A 262 4.38 -17.54 7.26
N TYR A 263 5.43 -17.62 8.09
CA TYR A 263 5.33 -17.18 9.48
C TYR A 263 5.14 -15.66 9.56
N VAL A 264 5.92 -14.91 8.78
CA VAL A 264 5.88 -13.45 8.78
C VAL A 264 4.50 -12.94 8.41
N GLY A 265 3.96 -13.38 7.28
CA GLY A 265 2.68 -12.93 6.76
C GLY A 265 1.48 -13.32 7.62
N ASN A 266 1.53 -14.48 8.29
CA ASN A 266 0.40 -14.97 9.08
C ASN A 266 0.41 -14.54 10.56
N TYR A 267 1.58 -14.25 11.14
CA TYR A 267 1.71 -14.06 12.59
C TYR A 267 2.32 -12.74 13.04
N LEU A 268 2.99 -11.99 12.16
CA LEU A 268 3.50 -10.67 12.52
C LEU A 268 2.42 -9.60 12.32
N GLY A 269 2.40 -8.62 13.22
CA GLY A 269 1.56 -7.45 13.05
C GLY A 269 2.19 -6.47 12.06
N TYR A 270 1.37 -5.70 11.35
CA TYR A 270 1.80 -4.85 10.24
C TYR A 270 2.98 -3.91 10.52
N GLY A 271 3.10 -3.37 11.73
CA GLY A 271 4.27 -2.58 12.13
C GLY A 271 5.58 -3.37 12.29
N LEU A 272 5.65 -4.63 11.87
CA LEU A 272 6.81 -5.53 11.98
C LEU A 272 7.21 -6.19 10.65
N LEU A 273 6.64 -5.77 9.52
CA LEU A 273 6.94 -6.33 8.21
C LEU A 273 6.78 -5.25 7.12
N GLY A 274 6.88 -5.63 5.85
CA GLY A 274 6.73 -4.71 4.73
C GLY A 274 7.98 -3.88 4.40
N PHE A 275 7.82 -2.88 3.54
CA PHE A 275 8.88 -2.04 3.00
C PHE A 275 9.73 -1.42 4.09
N HIS A 276 9.14 -0.79 5.11
CA HIS A 276 9.88 -0.10 6.17
C HIS A 276 10.63 -1.02 7.13
N ALA A 277 10.18 -2.27 7.29
CA ALA A 277 10.91 -3.27 8.02
C ALA A 277 12.18 -3.69 7.27
N VAL A 278 12.07 -3.91 5.95
CA VAL A 278 13.23 -4.20 5.10
C VAL A 278 14.18 -3.00 5.07
N GLU A 279 13.64 -1.79 4.88
CA GLU A 279 14.38 -0.53 4.85
C GLU A 279 15.25 -0.38 6.10
N PHE A 280 14.68 -0.60 7.28
CA PHE A 280 15.39 -0.53 8.56
C PHE A 280 16.58 -1.50 8.67
N MET A 281 16.53 -2.63 7.96
CA MET A 281 17.55 -3.68 8.02
C MET A 281 18.67 -3.52 6.99
N ILE A 282 18.42 -2.82 5.88
CA ILE A 282 19.38 -2.69 4.77
C ILE A 282 19.95 -1.27 4.61
N PHE A 283 19.31 -0.25 5.17
CA PHE A 283 19.85 1.12 5.21
C PHE A 283 20.39 1.49 6.60
N GLN A 284 21.38 2.39 6.61
CA GLN A 284 21.85 3.06 7.82
C GLN A 284 22.10 4.54 7.57
N LEU A 285 21.90 5.37 8.60
CA LEU A 285 22.22 6.79 8.54
C LEU A 285 23.65 7.07 9.00
N SER A 286 24.25 8.14 8.48
CA SER A 286 25.44 8.76 9.06
C SER A 286 25.18 9.17 10.52
N SER A 287 26.23 9.32 11.32
CA SER A 287 26.09 9.67 12.75
C SER A 287 25.35 10.98 13.02
N ASP A 288 25.32 11.90 12.05
CA ASP A 288 24.58 13.16 12.11
C ASP A 288 23.19 13.09 11.45
N GLY A 289 22.80 11.93 10.92
CA GLY A 289 21.49 11.70 10.28
C GLY A 289 21.33 12.36 8.91
N THR A 290 22.39 12.91 8.32
CA THR A 290 22.30 13.71 7.08
C THR A 290 22.52 12.94 5.79
N GLN A 291 22.99 11.70 5.87
CA GLN A 291 23.24 10.83 4.73
C GLN A 291 22.71 9.42 5.01
N SER A 292 22.08 8.81 4.00
CA SER A 292 21.77 7.39 4.00
C SER A 292 22.86 6.61 3.25
N MET A 293 23.14 5.40 3.72
CA MET A 293 24.14 4.50 3.20
C MET A 293 23.62 3.05 3.28
N PRO A 294 24.15 2.13 2.48
CA PRO A 294 23.98 0.70 2.74
C PRO A 294 24.39 0.37 4.17
N HIS A 295 23.61 -0.49 4.81
CA HIS A 295 23.88 -0.99 6.15
C HIS A 295 25.25 -1.68 6.21
N SER A 296 25.89 -1.58 7.37
CA SER A 296 27.13 -2.29 7.66
C SER A 296 26.96 -3.80 7.42
N VAL A 297 27.97 -4.48 6.87
CA VAL A 297 28.01 -5.95 6.86
C VAL A 297 28.10 -6.57 8.26
N VAL A 298 28.27 -5.75 9.31
CA VAL A 298 28.27 -6.15 10.71
C VAL A 298 26.87 -6.02 11.28
N TYR A 299 26.17 -7.14 11.37
CA TYR A 299 24.90 -7.29 12.06
C TYR A 299 25.13 -7.68 13.54
N ASN A 300 24.17 -7.35 14.41
CA ASN A 300 24.22 -7.74 15.83
C ASN A 300 24.03 -9.24 15.99
N SER A 301 23.24 -9.86 15.12
CA SER A 301 23.02 -11.30 15.13
C SER A 301 22.55 -11.83 13.78
N ARG A 302 22.76 -13.14 13.55
CA ARG A 302 22.19 -13.85 12.40
C ARG A 302 20.65 -13.74 12.34
N ALA A 303 19.99 -13.58 13.49
CA ALA A 303 18.54 -13.46 13.56
C ALA A 303 18.00 -12.22 12.80
N GLU A 304 18.77 -11.13 12.72
CA GLU A 304 18.39 -9.96 11.91
C GLU A 304 18.30 -10.30 10.43
N LEU A 305 19.21 -11.16 9.94
CA LEU A 305 19.25 -11.57 8.54
C LEU A 305 18.22 -12.65 8.19
N VAL A 306 17.92 -13.55 9.14
CA VAL A 306 16.78 -14.48 9.03
C VAL A 306 15.48 -13.70 8.90
N TYR A 307 15.27 -12.70 9.76
CA TYR A 307 14.10 -11.82 9.69
C TYR A 307 14.04 -11.04 8.38
N LEU A 308 15.15 -10.41 7.96
CA LEU A 308 15.23 -9.67 6.71
C LEU A 308 14.83 -10.53 5.49
N ALA A 309 15.39 -11.73 5.39
CA ALA A 309 15.06 -12.65 4.30
C ALA A 309 13.57 -13.03 4.29
N ALA A 310 13.01 -13.37 5.46
CA ALA A 310 11.61 -13.75 5.59
C ALA A 310 10.63 -12.60 5.27
N VAL A 311 10.91 -11.37 5.72
CA VAL A 311 10.07 -10.21 5.41
C VAL A 311 10.14 -9.84 3.93
N ALA A 312 11.32 -9.90 3.31
CA ALA A 312 11.46 -9.62 1.88
C ALA A 312 10.75 -10.69 1.02
N GLU A 313 10.76 -11.94 1.47
CA GLU A 313 9.97 -13.03 0.87
C GLU A 313 8.45 -12.79 0.97
N ASP A 314 7.92 -12.43 2.14
CA ASP A 314 6.49 -12.11 2.27
C ASP A 314 6.11 -10.87 1.43
N LEU A 315 6.95 -9.82 1.40
CA LEU A 315 6.74 -8.64 0.56
C LEU A 315 6.62 -9.00 -0.93
N ARG A 316 7.48 -9.91 -1.43
CA ARG A 316 7.37 -10.46 -2.79
C ARG A 316 6.04 -11.20 -2.96
N ASN A 317 5.66 -12.06 -2.02
CA ASN A 317 4.44 -12.87 -2.13
C ASN A 317 3.19 -11.97 -2.23
N GLN A 318 3.13 -10.91 -1.41
CA GLN A 318 2.07 -9.90 -1.46
C GLN A 318 2.08 -9.07 -2.75
N SER A 319 3.26 -8.80 -3.31
CA SER A 319 3.38 -8.09 -4.60
C SER A 319 2.81 -8.93 -5.75
N ILE A 320 3.18 -10.21 -5.82
CA ILE A 320 2.63 -11.18 -6.79
C ILE A 320 1.12 -11.29 -6.62
N PHE A 321 0.65 -11.36 -5.38
CA PHE A 321 -0.77 -11.45 -5.06
C PHE A 321 -1.53 -10.23 -5.59
N LEU A 322 -1.03 -9.02 -5.35
CA LEU A 322 -1.67 -7.79 -5.80
C LEU A 322 -1.70 -7.70 -7.33
N GLU A 323 -0.63 -8.08 -8.01
CA GLU A 323 -0.58 -8.17 -9.48
C GLU A 323 -1.61 -9.19 -10.00
N ALA A 324 -1.64 -10.41 -9.44
CA ALA A 324 -2.58 -11.47 -9.80
C ALA A 324 -4.03 -11.04 -9.56
N CYS A 325 -4.31 -10.31 -8.48
CA CYS A 325 -5.63 -9.76 -8.20
C CYS A 325 -6.09 -8.82 -9.30
N TRP A 326 -5.21 -8.07 -9.96
CA TRP A 326 -5.57 -7.14 -11.04
C TRP A 326 -5.57 -7.77 -12.43
N ALA A 327 -4.53 -8.56 -12.75
CA ALA A 327 -4.30 -9.14 -14.06
C ALA A 327 -5.00 -10.50 -14.27
N GLY A 328 -5.39 -11.18 -13.19
CA GLY A 328 -5.86 -12.55 -13.20
C GLY A 328 -4.71 -13.56 -13.10
N ILE A 329 -5.00 -14.73 -12.52
CA ILE A 329 -3.98 -15.76 -12.22
C ILE A 329 -3.29 -16.31 -13.48
N ASP A 330 -3.99 -16.36 -14.62
CA ASP A 330 -3.45 -16.83 -15.90
C ASP A 330 -2.35 -15.91 -16.46
N ALA A 331 -2.23 -14.68 -15.95
CA ALA A 331 -1.15 -13.76 -16.30
C ALA A 331 0.14 -14.04 -15.52
N MET A 332 0.07 -14.78 -14.40
CA MET A 332 1.23 -15.11 -13.55
C MET A 332 2.02 -16.30 -14.13
N THR A 333 3.32 -16.34 -13.89
CA THR A 333 4.15 -17.50 -14.25
C THR A 333 3.83 -18.72 -13.38
N PRO A 334 4.16 -19.95 -13.80
CA PRO A 334 3.97 -21.14 -12.96
C PRO A 334 4.66 -21.04 -11.60
N GLU A 335 5.84 -20.41 -11.54
CA GLU A 335 6.57 -20.17 -10.30
C GLU A 335 5.82 -19.20 -9.39
N GLN A 336 5.30 -18.11 -9.93
CA GLN A 336 4.47 -17.15 -9.18
C GLN A 336 3.17 -17.79 -8.68
N GLN A 337 2.52 -18.63 -9.49
CA GLN A 337 1.32 -19.37 -9.08
C GLN A 337 1.62 -20.33 -7.92
N GLN A 338 2.76 -21.02 -7.96
CA GLN A 338 3.17 -21.89 -6.86
C GLN A 338 3.45 -21.09 -5.59
N ILE A 339 4.11 -19.93 -5.69
CA ILE A 339 4.32 -19.04 -4.55
C ILE A 339 2.99 -18.63 -3.88
N LEU A 340 1.98 -18.30 -4.68
CA LEU A 340 0.65 -17.96 -4.15
C LEU A 340 -0.03 -19.14 -3.45
N GLU A 341 0.09 -20.35 -4.01
CA GLU A 341 -0.45 -21.59 -3.40
C GLU A 341 0.28 -21.93 -2.10
N ASP A 342 1.61 -21.87 -2.09
CA ASP A 342 2.42 -22.21 -0.92
C ASP A 342 2.15 -21.21 0.23
N ALA A 343 1.95 -19.93 -0.09
CA ALA A 343 1.61 -18.88 0.88
C ALA A 343 0.12 -18.85 1.29
N GLU A 344 -0.71 -19.77 0.81
CA GLU A 344 -2.17 -19.82 1.04
C GLU A 344 -2.93 -18.54 0.61
N LEU A 345 -2.40 -17.80 -0.37
CA LEU A 345 -2.97 -16.54 -0.88
C LEU A 345 -4.00 -16.74 -2.00
N GLU A 346 -4.26 -17.98 -2.40
CA GLU A 346 -5.26 -18.37 -3.42
C GLU A 346 -6.70 -18.44 -2.89
N SER A 347 -6.93 -18.13 -1.61
CA SER A 347 -8.26 -18.09 -1.00
C SER A 347 -9.19 -17.01 -1.59
N VAL A 348 -8.66 -16.12 -2.43
CA VAL A 348 -9.41 -15.12 -3.20
C VAL A 348 -9.66 -15.61 -4.63
N SER A 349 -10.81 -15.25 -5.20
CA SER A 349 -11.05 -15.55 -6.61
C SER A 349 -10.31 -14.54 -7.49
N PHE A 350 -9.31 -15.03 -8.23
CA PHE A 350 -8.66 -14.26 -9.30
C PHE A 350 -9.46 -14.25 -10.62
N ALA A 351 -10.67 -14.80 -10.64
CA ALA A 351 -11.47 -14.93 -11.86
C ALA A 351 -11.78 -13.53 -12.43
N ASP A 352 -11.45 -13.35 -13.72
CA ASP A 352 -11.48 -12.11 -14.50
C ASP A 352 -10.57 -10.96 -14.00
N GLY A 353 -10.03 -11.04 -12.78
CA GLY A 353 -9.19 -10.00 -12.18
C GLY A 353 -9.97 -8.72 -11.85
N TYR A 354 -9.43 -7.89 -10.97
CA TYR A 354 -10.06 -6.63 -10.58
C TYR A 354 -10.13 -5.63 -11.74
N GLY A 355 -9.18 -5.71 -12.67
CA GLY A 355 -9.17 -4.92 -13.91
C GLY A 355 -10.43 -5.12 -14.77
N PHE A 356 -11.02 -6.32 -14.75
CA PHE A 356 -12.28 -6.60 -15.46
C PHE A 356 -13.39 -5.65 -15.04
N ASN A 357 -13.47 -5.32 -13.75
CA ASN A 357 -14.52 -4.44 -13.23
C ASN A 357 -14.51 -3.08 -13.94
N PHE A 358 -13.34 -2.46 -14.11
CA PHE A 358 -13.20 -1.18 -14.78
C PHE A 358 -13.51 -1.28 -16.28
N ILE A 359 -12.97 -2.29 -16.96
CA ILE A 359 -13.16 -2.48 -18.41
C ILE A 359 -14.64 -2.72 -18.74
N HIS A 360 -15.34 -3.49 -17.91
CA HIS A 360 -16.73 -3.90 -18.11
C HIS A 360 -17.74 -3.10 -17.27
N ALA A 361 -17.38 -1.89 -16.83
CA ALA A 361 -18.27 -1.07 -16.01
C ALA A 361 -19.63 -0.80 -16.71
N GLY A 362 -20.73 -1.16 -16.03
CA GLY A 362 -22.09 -1.11 -16.58
C GLY A 362 -22.56 -2.37 -17.30
N GLU A 363 -21.71 -3.39 -17.44
CA GLU A 363 -22.05 -4.71 -17.93
C GLU A 363 -22.32 -5.69 -16.77
N GLY A 364 -23.01 -6.80 -17.06
CA GLY A 364 -23.25 -7.84 -16.05
C GLY A 364 -21.93 -8.50 -15.62
N GLY A 365 -21.69 -8.57 -14.31
CA GLY A 365 -20.46 -9.13 -13.73
C GLY A 365 -19.51 -8.07 -13.18
N SER A 366 -19.55 -6.83 -13.67
CA SER A 366 -18.78 -5.73 -13.08
C SER A 366 -19.41 -5.22 -11.78
N ARG A 367 -18.58 -4.84 -10.80
CA ARG A 367 -19.01 -4.13 -9.59
C ARG A 367 -19.49 -2.70 -9.88
N PHE A 368 -19.00 -2.08 -10.96
CA PHE A 368 -19.36 -0.71 -11.29
C PHE A 368 -20.67 -0.67 -12.09
N LYS A 369 -21.64 0.11 -11.59
CA LYS A 369 -22.96 0.26 -12.22
C LYS A 369 -22.91 0.91 -13.61
N ASN A 370 -21.88 1.72 -13.87
CA ASN A 370 -21.66 2.42 -15.12
C ASN A 370 -20.22 2.99 -15.15
N MET A 371 -19.82 3.50 -16.32
CA MET A 371 -18.50 4.09 -16.54
C MET A 371 -18.22 5.35 -15.71
N GLN A 372 -19.27 6.08 -15.31
CA GLN A 372 -19.11 7.23 -14.42
C GLN A 372 -18.62 6.76 -13.04
N ALA A 373 -19.24 5.74 -12.46
CA ALA A 373 -18.84 5.20 -11.15
C ALA A 373 -17.39 4.68 -11.17
N ALA A 374 -16.97 4.04 -12.26
CA ALA A 374 -15.58 3.61 -12.42
C ALA A 374 -14.61 4.80 -12.51
N ALA A 375 -14.97 5.85 -13.25
CA ALA A 375 -14.15 7.06 -13.33
C ALA A 375 -14.14 7.87 -12.03
N GLU A 376 -15.23 7.84 -11.26
CA GLU A 376 -15.32 8.44 -9.92
C GLU A 376 -14.32 7.78 -8.97
N GLU A 377 -14.28 6.45 -8.93
CA GLU A 377 -13.31 5.69 -8.11
C GLU A 377 -11.84 6.06 -8.44
N ILE A 378 -11.53 6.24 -9.73
CA ILE A 378 -10.18 6.62 -10.17
C ILE A 378 -9.78 8.00 -9.63
N ILE A 379 -10.68 8.98 -9.73
CA ILE A 379 -10.41 10.35 -9.27
C ILE A 379 -10.41 10.42 -7.74
N ASP A 380 -11.24 9.63 -7.07
CA ASP A 380 -11.25 9.53 -5.61
C ASP A 380 -9.92 9.00 -5.07
N GLY A 381 -9.36 7.95 -5.70
CA GLY A 381 -8.00 7.46 -5.37
C GLY A 381 -6.93 8.54 -5.57
N CYS A 382 -6.99 9.28 -6.69
CA CYS A 382 -6.07 10.39 -6.95
C CYS A 382 -6.18 11.52 -5.93
N ALA A 383 -7.41 11.90 -5.53
CA ALA A 383 -7.64 12.94 -4.54
C ALA A 383 -7.19 12.50 -3.14
N SER A 384 -7.47 11.24 -2.78
CA SER A 384 -7.10 10.66 -1.48
C SER A 384 -5.60 10.69 -1.27
N ILE A 385 -4.80 10.24 -2.26
CA ILE A 385 -3.34 10.29 -2.11
C ILE A 385 -2.79 11.73 -2.14
N ALA A 386 -3.42 12.66 -2.88
CA ALA A 386 -3.04 14.07 -2.83
C ALA A 386 -3.28 14.66 -1.43
N ASP A 387 -4.43 14.38 -0.81
CA ASP A 387 -4.73 14.78 0.57
C ASP A 387 -3.73 14.18 1.56
N GLU A 388 -3.47 12.87 1.44
CA GLU A 388 -2.54 12.17 2.32
C GLU A 388 -1.11 12.72 2.21
N VAL A 389 -0.60 12.94 0.99
CA VAL A 389 0.72 13.55 0.78
C VAL A 389 0.78 14.95 1.39
N ALA A 390 -0.25 15.77 1.19
CA ALA A 390 -0.28 17.14 1.69
C ALA A 390 -0.40 17.20 3.21
N ASN A 391 -1.35 16.48 3.79
CA ASN A 391 -1.83 16.71 5.14
C ASN A 391 -1.32 15.69 6.15
N THR A 392 -1.04 14.46 5.72
CA THR A 392 -0.45 13.40 6.57
C THR A 392 1.06 13.33 6.38
N LYS A 393 1.55 12.97 5.19
CA LYS A 393 2.97 12.69 4.95
C LYS A 393 3.85 13.94 5.13
N MET A 394 3.43 15.08 4.58
CA MET A 394 4.12 16.37 4.80
C MET A 394 3.55 17.20 5.95
N GLY A 395 2.21 17.27 6.04
CA GLY A 395 1.51 18.18 6.94
C GLY A 395 1.72 17.86 8.42
N THR A 396 1.70 16.58 8.79
CA THR A 396 1.91 16.17 10.17
C THR A 396 3.32 16.50 10.67
N PRO A 397 4.42 16.10 9.99
CA PRO A 397 5.76 16.53 10.39
C PRO A 397 5.98 18.04 10.35
N HIS A 398 5.34 18.76 9.42
CA HIS A 398 5.40 20.22 9.34
C HIS A 398 4.73 20.90 10.55
N GLY A 399 3.58 20.39 10.99
CA GLY A 399 2.79 20.93 12.10
C GLY A 399 3.25 20.49 13.50
N ALA A 400 4.12 19.48 13.57
CA ALA A 400 4.64 18.94 14.82
C ALA A 400 5.43 19.98 15.64
N LYS A 401 5.01 20.18 16.90
CA LYS A 401 5.68 21.09 17.84
C LYS A 401 6.97 20.46 18.36
N ASP A 402 7.97 21.30 18.62
CA ASP A 402 9.26 20.92 19.24
C ASP A 402 9.11 20.27 20.62
#